data_AF-A0A8X6V4H7-F1
#
_entry.id   AF-A0A8X6V4H7-F1
#
_cell.length_a   1.000
_cell.length_b   1.000
_cell.length_c   1.000
_cell.angle_alpha   90.00
_cell.angle_beta   90.00
_cell.angle_gamma   90.00
#
_symmetry.space_group_name_H-M   'P 1'
#
loop_
_entity.id
_entity.type
_entity.pdbx_description
1 polymer ?
#
loop_
_entity_poly.entity_id
_entity_poly.type
_entity_poly.pdbx_seq_one_letter_code
_entity_poly.pdbx_strand_id
1 'polypeptide(L)'
;MSSRHHIDDFMRGRIIGKIKEGRKITDVAREFDIAHSVVSRQWKSFKTTGMCSRRHGGGRVRSTTPAEDRYIVLSGKRTRRTTAQQVANQFLAASGKQISRKTVARRLRGGGLHTRRPVVCVPLTRQHRTALLQWCREHHNCTEQD
;
A
#
# COMPACT_ATOMS: atom_id res chain seq x y z
N MET A 1 20.70 -4.28 -25.46
CA MET A 1 19.50 -4.20 -24.60
C MET A 1 18.33 -4.84 -25.33
N SER A 2 17.76 -5.94 -24.84
CA SER A 2 16.61 -6.58 -25.50
C SER A 2 15.32 -5.89 -25.04
N SER A 3 14.68 -5.14 -25.95
CA SER A 3 13.36 -4.55 -25.72
C SER A 3 12.34 -5.68 -25.61
N ARG A 4 11.67 -5.79 -24.45
CA ARG A 4 10.57 -6.74 -24.26
C ARG A 4 9.27 -6.07 -24.66
N HIS A 5 8.85 -6.25 -25.91
CA HIS A 5 7.54 -5.81 -26.37
C HIS A 5 6.46 -6.76 -25.81
N HIS A 6 5.47 -6.18 -25.12
CA HIS A 6 4.34 -6.93 -24.57
C HIS A 6 3.22 -7.00 -25.61
N ILE A 7 2.67 -8.19 -25.82
CA ILE A 7 1.45 -8.36 -26.61
C ILE A 7 0.28 -7.84 -25.80
N ASP A 8 -0.43 -6.87 -26.37
CA ASP A 8 -1.65 -6.30 -25.81
C ASP A 8 -2.77 -7.34 -25.63
N ASP A 9 -3.68 -7.09 -24.69
CA ASP A 9 -4.78 -8.00 -24.36
C ASP A 9 -5.72 -8.23 -25.54
N PHE A 10 -5.91 -7.23 -26.42
CA PHE A 10 -6.69 -7.41 -27.64
C PHE A 10 -6.04 -8.41 -28.60
N MET A 11 -4.73 -8.29 -28.84
CA MET A 11 -4.00 -9.22 -29.69
C MET A 11 -3.98 -10.65 -29.10
N ARG A 12 -3.86 -10.77 -27.77
CA ARG A 12 -4.00 -12.07 -27.08
C ARG A 12 -5.37 -12.70 -27.35
N GLY A 13 -6.44 -11.90 -27.30
CA GLY A 13 -7.80 -12.31 -27.61
C GLY A 13 -7.93 -12.86 -29.04
N ARG A 14 -7.40 -12.13 -30.04
CA ARG A 14 -7.44 -12.57 -31.45
C ARG A 14 -6.68 -13.87 -31.69
N ILE A 15 -5.50 -14.02 -31.07
CA ILE A 15 -4.70 -15.25 -31.13
C ILE A 15 -5.49 -16.44 -30.58
N ILE A 16 -6.11 -16.27 -29.40
CA ILE A 16 -6.89 -17.32 -28.75
C ILE A 16 -8.15 -17.66 -29.56
N GLY A 17 -8.83 -16.66 -30.12
CA GLY A 17 -10.00 -16.85 -30.99
C GLY A 17 -9.70 -17.74 -32.18
N LYS A 18 -8.63 -17.44 -32.94
CA LYS A 18 -8.22 -18.25 -34.10
C LYS A 18 -7.85 -19.68 -33.72
N ILE A 19 -7.21 -19.89 -32.58
CA ILE A 19 -6.88 -21.24 -32.11
C ILE A 19 -8.15 -22.01 -31.72
N LYS A 20 -9.16 -21.34 -31.14
CA LYS A 20 -10.48 -21.94 -30.87
C LYS A 20 -11.24 -22.31 -32.13
N GLU A 21 -11.05 -21.57 -33.22
CA GLU A 21 -11.59 -21.90 -34.56
C GLU A 21 -10.89 -23.12 -35.20
N GLY A 22 -9.92 -23.74 -34.52
CA GLY A 22 -9.21 -24.94 -35.01
C GLY A 22 -7.94 -24.64 -35.82
N ARG A 23 -7.52 -23.37 -35.91
CA ARG A 23 -6.28 -23.00 -36.62
C ARG A 23 -5.05 -23.54 -35.89
N LYS A 24 -4.05 -24.00 -36.65
CA LYS A 24 -2.77 -24.44 -36.07
C LYS A 24 -1.98 -23.25 -35.51
N ILE A 25 -1.29 -23.48 -34.40
CA ILE A 25 -0.45 -22.47 -33.73
C ILE A 25 0.61 -21.88 -34.68
N THR A 26 1.17 -22.70 -35.58
CA THR A 26 2.14 -22.28 -36.59
C THR A 26 1.58 -21.24 -37.56
N ASP A 27 0.33 -21.43 -38.00
CA ASP A 27 -0.30 -20.55 -38.97
C ASP A 27 -0.71 -19.24 -38.30
N VAL A 28 -1.19 -19.30 -37.06
CA VAL A 28 -1.47 -18.11 -36.23
C VAL A 28 -0.20 -17.31 -35.94
N ALA A 29 0.92 -17.99 -35.64
CA ALA A 29 2.21 -17.34 -35.42
C ALA A 29 2.71 -16.61 -36.67
N ARG A 30 2.60 -17.25 -37.85
CA ARG A 30 2.98 -16.65 -39.14
C ARG A 30 2.08 -15.46 -39.51
N GLU A 31 0.78 -15.56 -39.27
CA GLU A 31 -0.19 -14.50 -39.58
C GLU A 31 0.06 -13.21 -38.78
N PHE A 32 0.39 -13.34 -37.49
CA PHE A 32 0.60 -12.18 -36.62
C PHE A 32 2.07 -11.74 -36.52
N ASP A 33 2.99 -12.37 -37.25
CA ASP A 33 4.45 -12.17 -37.14
C ASP A 33 4.96 -12.25 -35.69
N ILE A 34 4.47 -13.26 -34.96
CA ILE A 34 4.83 -13.50 -33.56
C ILE A 34 5.54 -14.85 -33.47
N ALA A 35 6.61 -14.90 -32.67
CA ALA A 35 7.31 -16.15 -32.43
C ALA A 35 6.36 -17.26 -31.93
N HIS A 36 6.44 -18.44 -32.55
CA HIS A 36 5.63 -19.62 -32.23
C HIS A 36 5.60 -19.93 -30.72
N SER A 37 6.73 -19.73 -30.01
CA SER A 37 6.84 -19.96 -28.57
C SER A 37 5.93 -19.06 -27.74
N VAL A 38 5.66 -17.83 -28.20
CA VAL A 38 4.79 -16.88 -27.50
C VAL A 38 3.32 -17.27 -27.67
N VAL A 39 2.91 -17.63 -28.89
CA VAL A 39 1.56 -18.14 -29.18
C VAL A 39 1.29 -19.44 -28.42
N SER A 40 2.26 -20.37 -28.40
CA SER A 40 2.16 -21.62 -27.64
C SER A 40 2.00 -21.39 -26.13
N ARG A 41 2.79 -20.48 -25.55
CA ARG A 41 2.66 -20.11 -24.12
C ARG A 41 1.32 -19.44 -23.83
N GLN A 42 0.84 -18.58 -24.74
CA GLN A 42 -0.46 -17.92 -24.58
C GLN A 42 -1.59 -18.94 -24.57
N TRP A 43 -1.58 -19.90 -25.49
CA TRP A 43 -2.55 -20.99 -25.53
C TRP A 43 -2.50 -21.85 -24.27
N LYS A 44 -1.30 -22.24 -23.81
CA LYS A 44 -1.13 -23.00 -22.57
C LYS A 44 -1.69 -22.23 -21.36
N SER A 45 -1.37 -20.94 -21.23
CA SER A 45 -1.88 -20.08 -20.16
C SER A 45 -3.40 -19.97 -20.19
N PHE A 46 -3.99 -19.82 -21.38
CA PHE A 46 -5.43 -19.77 -21.57
C PHE A 46 -6.10 -21.08 -21.16
N LYS A 47 -5.56 -22.24 -21.56
CA LYS A 47 -6.11 -23.54 -21.12
C LYS A 47 -6.10 -23.72 -19.60
N THR A 48 -5.09 -23.18 -18.90
CA THR A 48 -5.00 -23.27 -17.43
C THR A 48 -5.91 -22.26 -16.72
N THR A 49 -6.16 -21.10 -17.32
CA THR A 49 -6.75 -19.95 -16.62
C THR A 49 -8.15 -19.57 -17.12
N GLY A 50 -8.46 -19.87 -18.37
CA GLY A 50 -9.65 -19.40 -19.08
C GLY A 50 -9.64 -17.91 -19.45
N MET A 51 -8.62 -17.14 -19.06
CA MET A 51 -8.52 -15.70 -19.33
C MET A 51 -7.51 -15.41 -20.44
N CYS A 52 -7.88 -14.49 -21.33
CA CYS A 52 -7.01 -13.99 -22.39
C CYS A 52 -6.05 -12.90 -21.89
N SER A 53 -6.46 -12.17 -20.85
CA SER A 53 -5.69 -11.09 -20.25
C SER A 53 -4.52 -11.60 -19.43
N ARG A 54 -3.53 -10.73 -19.26
CA ARG A 54 -2.42 -11.01 -18.36
C ARG A 54 -2.92 -11.06 -16.91
N ARG A 55 -2.60 -12.14 -16.18
CA ARG A 55 -2.75 -12.15 -14.72
C ARG A 55 -1.86 -11.07 -14.10
N HIS A 56 -2.44 -10.23 -13.25
CA HIS A 56 -1.65 -9.33 -12.42
C HIS A 56 -0.69 -10.18 -11.58
N GLY A 57 0.61 -9.90 -11.70
CA GLY A 57 1.61 -10.62 -10.92
C GLY A 57 1.41 -10.33 -9.44
N GLY A 58 1.54 -11.35 -8.59
CA GLY A 58 1.68 -11.11 -7.16
C GLY A 58 2.93 -10.27 -6.89
N GLY A 59 2.82 -9.29 -6.00
CA GLY A 59 3.99 -8.59 -5.47
C GLY A 59 4.80 -9.49 -4.54
N ARG A 60 5.97 -9.02 -4.10
CA ARG A 60 6.75 -9.69 -3.07
C ARG A 60 5.92 -9.87 -1.81
N VAL A 61 5.93 -11.09 -1.25
CA VAL A 61 5.26 -11.41 0.02
C VAL A 61 5.74 -10.47 1.12
N ARG A 62 4.81 -10.03 1.97
CA ARG A 62 5.11 -9.09 3.05
C ARG A 62 5.93 -9.77 4.14
N SER A 63 6.88 -9.04 4.71
CA SER A 63 7.69 -9.52 5.84
C SER A 63 6.92 -9.61 7.15
N THR A 64 5.74 -9.00 7.27
CA THR A 64 4.94 -9.08 8.49
C THR A 64 3.51 -9.50 8.19
N THR A 65 2.92 -10.24 9.13
CA THR A 65 1.54 -10.73 9.08
C THR A 65 0.55 -9.66 9.54
N PRO A 66 -0.75 -9.78 9.22
CA PRO A 66 -1.77 -8.84 9.71
C PRO A 66 -1.87 -8.75 11.24
N ALA A 67 -1.61 -9.86 11.95
CA ALA A 67 -1.60 -9.89 13.42
C ALA A 67 -0.40 -9.13 14.00
N GLU A 68 0.79 -9.34 13.42
CA GLU A 68 2.01 -8.58 13.76
C GLU A 68 1.85 -7.09 13.49
N ASP A 69 1.21 -6.73 12.36
CA ASP A 69 0.93 -5.33 12.03
C ASP A 69 0.01 -4.68 13.08
N ARG A 70 -1.00 -5.43 13.56
CA ARG A 70 -1.89 -4.98 14.63
C ARG A 70 -1.12 -4.75 15.94
N TYR A 71 -0.23 -5.67 16.31
CA TYR A 71 0.64 -5.51 17.48
C TYR A 71 1.49 -4.23 17.39
N ILE A 72 2.10 -3.97 16.23
CA ILE A 72 2.91 -2.77 15.99
C ILE A 72 2.07 -1.49 16.18
N VAL A 73 0.86 -1.46 15.61
CA VAL A 73 -0.04 -0.31 15.73
C VAL A 73 -0.50 -0.09 17.17
N LEU A 74 -0.86 -1.16 17.88
CA LEU A 74 -1.28 -1.08 19.28
C LEU A 74 -0.14 -0.59 20.19
N SER A 75 1.08 -1.05 19.95
CA SER A 75 2.27 -0.60 20.70
C SER A 75 2.48 0.92 20.55
N GLY A 76 2.35 1.43 19.34
CA GLY A 76 2.42 2.87 19.06
C GLY A 76 1.26 3.67 19.65
N LYS A 77 0.04 3.12 19.69
CA LYS A 77 -1.13 3.75 20.33
C LYS A 77 -0.98 3.83 21.86
N ARG A 78 -0.49 2.75 22.48
CA ARG A 78 -0.30 2.68 23.94
C ARG A 78 0.71 3.70 24.43
N THR A 79 1.76 3.97 23.64
CA THR A 79 2.86 4.85 24.03
C THR A 79 3.17 5.86 22.93
N ARG A 80 2.49 7.02 22.96
CA ARG A 80 2.54 8.02 21.86
C ARG A 80 3.94 8.58 21.56
N ARG A 81 4.90 8.45 22.48
CA ARG A 81 6.29 8.94 22.34
C ARG A 81 7.29 7.88 21.87
N THR A 82 6.87 6.62 21.70
CA THR A 82 7.81 5.59 21.24
C THR A 82 8.23 5.81 19.80
N THR A 83 9.53 5.66 19.57
CA THR A 83 10.10 5.75 18.22
C THR A 83 9.91 4.44 17.47
N ALA A 84 9.89 4.50 16.14
CA ALA A 84 9.81 3.29 15.32
C ALA A 84 10.95 2.29 15.57
N GLN A 85 12.11 2.75 16.04
CA GLN A 85 13.21 1.85 16.40
C GLN A 85 12.93 1.11 17.72
N GLN A 86 12.40 1.81 18.72
CA GLN A 86 11.99 1.19 19.98
C GLN A 86 10.89 0.16 19.77
N VAL A 87 9.91 0.48 18.91
CA VAL A 87 8.86 -0.48 18.53
C VAL A 87 9.43 -1.69 17.77
N ALA A 88 10.46 -1.50 16.92
CA ALA A 88 11.14 -2.62 16.27
C ALA A 88 11.85 -3.54 17.28
N ASN A 89 12.49 -2.97 18.30
CA ASN A 89 13.16 -3.75 19.36
C ASN A 89 12.15 -4.49 20.23
N GLN A 90 11.03 -3.86 20.60
CA GLN A 90 9.92 -4.50 21.31
C GLN A 90 9.31 -5.65 20.49
N PHE A 91 9.12 -5.43 19.20
CA PHE A 91 8.64 -6.45 18.28
C PHE A 91 9.60 -7.64 18.18
N LEU A 92 10.91 -7.38 18.10
CA LEU A 92 11.92 -8.43 18.11
C LEU A 92 11.87 -9.26 19.41
N ALA A 93 11.73 -8.60 20.56
CA ALA A 93 11.62 -9.28 21.84
C ALA A 93 10.34 -10.14 21.96
N ALA A 94 9.22 -9.69 21.40
CA ALA A 94 7.94 -10.39 21.47
C ALA A 94 7.78 -11.51 20.43
N SER A 95 8.29 -11.29 19.20
CA SER A 95 8.06 -12.20 18.06
C SER A 95 9.32 -12.98 17.65
N GLY A 96 10.49 -12.67 18.20
CA GLY A 96 11.78 -13.26 17.78
C GLY A 96 12.24 -12.86 16.37
N LYS A 97 11.49 -11.98 15.69
CA LYS A 97 11.70 -11.64 14.29
C LYS A 97 12.24 -10.22 14.15
N GLN A 98 13.37 -10.09 13.45
CA GLN A 98 13.94 -8.79 13.17
C GLN A 98 13.22 -8.11 12.01
N ILE A 99 12.72 -6.90 12.26
CA ILE A 99 12.10 -6.05 11.23
C ILE A 99 12.79 -4.69 11.18
N SER A 100 12.93 -4.13 9.99
CA SER A 100 13.56 -2.83 9.84
C SER A 100 12.68 -1.71 10.43
N ARG A 101 13.33 -0.63 10.91
CA ARG A 101 12.65 0.62 11.30
C ARG A 101 11.70 1.14 10.21
N LYS A 102 12.10 1.04 8.93
CA LYS A 102 11.29 1.46 7.79
C LYS A 102 10.01 0.62 7.65
N THR A 103 10.09 -0.68 7.90
CA THR A 103 8.94 -1.58 7.93
C THR A 103 7.96 -1.15 9.01
N VAL A 104 8.43 -0.99 10.25
CA VAL A 104 7.61 -0.51 11.38
C VAL A 104 6.93 0.81 11.07
N ALA A 105 7.68 1.79 10.56
CA ALA A 105 7.12 3.09 10.22
C ALA A 105 6.04 3.01 9.13
N ARG A 106 6.20 2.10 8.14
CA ARG A 106 5.17 1.85 7.13
C ARG A 106 3.91 1.24 7.74
N ARG A 107 4.05 0.34 8.72
CA ARG A 107 2.91 -0.28 9.42
C ARG A 107 2.16 0.71 10.30
N LEU A 108 2.90 1.53 11.05
CA LEU A 108 2.33 2.61 11.85
C LEU A 108 1.52 3.59 10.98
N ARG A 109 2.07 4.03 9.83
CA ARG A 109 1.34 4.88 8.87
C ARG A 109 0.12 4.18 8.28
N GLY A 110 0.22 2.89 7.94
CA GLY A 110 -0.92 2.11 7.49
C GLY A 110 -2.04 2.01 8.52
N GLY A 111 -1.71 2.11 9.82
CA GLY A 111 -2.65 2.22 10.93
C GLY A 111 -3.05 3.66 11.30
N GLY A 112 -2.72 4.65 10.46
CA GLY A 112 -3.06 6.07 10.67
C GLY A 112 -2.16 6.82 11.67
N LEU A 113 -1.08 6.20 12.17
CA LEU A 113 -0.13 6.86 13.06
C LEU A 113 0.97 7.54 12.24
N HIS A 114 0.88 8.88 12.17
CA HIS A 114 1.87 9.71 11.50
C HIS A 114 2.72 10.46 12.52
N THR A 115 4.01 10.51 12.26
CA THR A 115 4.90 11.48 12.92
C THR A 115 4.52 12.87 12.43
N ARG A 116 4.03 13.72 13.32
CA ARG A 116 3.83 15.14 13.04
C ARG A 116 4.74 15.95 13.94
N ARG A 117 5.33 17.01 13.40
CA ARG A 117 5.99 18.03 14.22
C ARG A 117 4.87 18.84 14.89
N PRO A 118 4.84 18.96 16.23
CA PRO A 118 3.89 19.86 16.86
C PRO A 118 4.11 21.27 16.32
N VAL A 119 3.01 22.00 16.11
CA VAL A 119 3.09 23.42 15.78
C VAL A 119 3.78 24.11 16.94
N VAL A 120 4.86 24.83 16.64
CA VAL A 120 5.52 25.67 17.64
C VAL A 120 4.64 26.91 17.79
N CYS A 121 3.78 26.92 18.79
CA CYS A 121 3.02 28.10 19.17
C CYS A 121 3.89 28.97 20.08
N VAL A 122 3.79 30.30 19.95
CA VAL A 122 4.37 31.22 20.93
C VAL A 122 3.74 30.89 22.30
N PRO A 123 4.53 30.55 23.34
CA PRO A 123 3.96 30.25 24.64
C PRO A 123 3.21 31.47 25.16
N LEU A 124 1.92 31.32 25.50
CA LEU A 124 1.19 32.37 26.19
C LEU A 124 1.89 32.65 27.53
N THR A 125 2.28 33.90 27.75
CA THR A 125 2.77 34.36 29.04
C THR A 125 1.67 34.19 30.10
N ARG A 126 2.06 34.14 31.38
CA ARG A 126 1.11 34.01 32.49
C ARG A 126 0.05 35.11 32.45
N GLN A 127 0.44 36.34 32.12
CA GLN A 127 -0.45 37.50 31.98
C GLN A 127 -1.50 37.30 30.88
N HIS A 128 -1.11 36.77 29.72
CA HIS A 128 -2.07 36.50 28.64
C HIS A 128 -3.09 35.44 29.04
N ARG A 129 -2.66 34.38 29.76
CA ARG A 129 -3.57 33.33 30.24
C ARG A 129 -4.58 33.85 31.25
N THR A 130 -4.15 34.71 32.17
CA THR A 130 -5.05 35.32 33.16
C THR A 130 -6.04 36.27 32.52
N ALA A 131 -5.58 37.11 31.58
CA ALA A 131 -6.45 38.03 30.84
C ALA A 131 -7.51 37.29 30.02
N LEU A 132 -7.12 36.24 29.28
CA LEU A 132 -8.07 35.41 28.53
C LEU A 132 -9.09 34.71 29.43
N LEU A 133 -8.65 34.16 30.57
CA LEU A 133 -9.55 33.51 31.51
C LEU A 133 -10.55 34.49 32.11
N GLN A 134 -10.10 35.70 32.44
CA GLN A 134 -10.95 36.76 32.98
C GLN A 134 -11.98 37.20 31.93
N TRP A 135 -11.54 37.44 30.69
CA TRP A 135 -12.42 37.78 29.58
C TRP A 135 -13.49 36.70 29.34
N CYS A 136 -13.10 35.42 29.29
CA CYS A 136 -14.05 34.32 29.15
C CYS A 136 -15.07 34.25 30.31
N ARG A 137 -14.67 34.59 31.53
CA ARG A 137 -15.58 34.62 32.69
C ARG A 137 -16.55 35.80 32.60
N GLU A 138 -16.09 36.96 32.15
CA GLU A 138 -16.92 38.16 31.96
C GLU A 138 -17.95 37.95 30.83
N HIS A 139 -17.57 37.22 29.77
CA HIS A 139 -18.39 37.01 28.58
C HIS A 139 -19.05 35.63 28.51
N HIS A 140 -19.09 34.87 29.62
CA HIS A 140 -19.61 33.49 29.63
C HIS A 140 -21.11 33.35 29.28
N ASN A 141 -21.87 34.43 29.46
CA ASN A 141 -23.32 34.51 29.19
C ASN A 141 -23.67 35.45 28.04
N CYS A 142 -22.68 35.91 27.25
CA CYS A 142 -22.96 36.65 26.03
C CYS A 142 -23.53 35.68 24.98
N THR A 143 -24.83 35.42 25.05
CA THR A 143 -25.60 34.88 23.92
C THR A 143 -25.85 36.02 22.94
N GLU A 144 -25.63 35.78 21.65
CA GLU A 144 -25.89 36.72 20.56
C GLU A 144 -27.32 37.28 20.62
N GLN A 145 -27.47 38.47 21.18
CA GLN A 145 -28.63 39.34 20.96
C GLN A 145 -28.09 40.76 20.79
N ASP A 146 -27.75 41.08 19.53
CA ASP A 146 -28.03 42.33 18.82
C ASP A 146 -27.68 42.14 17.33
#